data_AF-A0A0B8MXH1-F1
#
_entry.id   AF-A0A0B8MXH1-F1
#
_cell.length_a   1.000
_cell.length_b   1.000
_cell.length_c   1.000
_cell.angle_alpha   90.00
_cell.angle_beta   90.00
_cell.angle_gamma   90.00
#
_symmetry.space_group_name_H-M   'P 1'
#
loop_
_entity.id
_entity.type
_entity.pdbx_description
1 polymer ?
#
loop_
_entity_poly.entity_id
_entity_poly.type
_entity_poly.pdbx_seq_one_letter_code
_entity_poly.pdbx_strand_id
1 'polypeptide(L)'
;MSEDTPLAKNNQRMEPDQLQTPDNGAGINADTQERLYLLRLMIERQQQQIENLQEVVSGLQLETLQYRFSELKEANSDNIALYIDLERRIVEQDREISSAYELQLLQRASELDTYGDQNRLFSPSRKLIDTYPVAHKADIKLDMEAVTYVEGHNPHLIAQVTRGFELRYSMLVTDYYEFEFSDAPDAVIDALNKKSDLENLPRYRKFVDEEWKLRAIAICESVIRQWKAFNTPSVDSSGFSIAAADRKMERVNDMIEILDNEIQGSSSDDSEFSDGSSIF
;
A
#
# COMPACT_ATOMS: atom_id res chain seq x y z
N MET A 1 -6.29 15.02 32.08
CA MET A 1 -5.53 16.03 32.83
C MET A 1 -6.52 17.09 33.25
N SER A 2 -6.89 17.06 34.52
CA SER A 2 -7.85 17.96 35.13
C SER A 2 -7.10 19.17 35.67
N GLU A 3 -7.46 20.36 35.22
CA GLU A 3 -7.03 21.60 35.87
C GLU A 3 -8.22 22.20 36.63
N ASP A 4 -8.16 21.97 37.94
CA ASP A 4 -9.01 22.58 38.96
C ASP A 4 -8.74 24.09 39.04
N THR A 5 -9.79 24.90 38.93
CA THR A 5 -9.77 26.31 39.32
C THR A 5 -10.09 26.39 40.82
N PRO A 6 -9.24 26.96 41.69
CA PRO A 6 -9.62 27.18 43.08
C PRO A 6 -10.34 28.53 43.20
N LEU A 7 -11.67 28.51 43.20
CA LEU A 7 -12.52 29.58 43.73
C LEU A 7 -12.58 29.44 45.25
N ALA A 8 -11.60 30.00 45.96
CA ALA A 8 -11.60 30.11 47.41
C ALA A 8 -11.64 31.59 47.84
N LYS A 9 -12.85 32.02 48.20
CA LYS A 9 -13.16 32.94 49.31
C LYS A 9 -12.24 34.14 49.49
N ASN A 10 -12.73 35.32 49.08
CA ASN A 10 -12.39 36.55 49.80
C ASN A 10 -13.66 37.34 50.13
N ASN A 11 -14.44 36.81 51.09
CA ASN A 11 -15.40 37.60 51.86
C ASN A 11 -14.60 38.49 52.83
N GLN A 12 -14.04 39.60 52.34
CA GLN A 12 -13.66 40.69 53.23
C GLN A 12 -14.90 41.54 53.48
N ARG A 13 -15.63 41.11 54.50
CA ARG A 13 -16.57 41.92 55.27
C ARG A 13 -15.77 43.12 55.80
N MET A 14 -15.84 44.27 55.14
CA MET A 14 -15.36 45.51 55.72
C MET A 14 -16.27 45.83 56.90
N GLU A 15 -15.73 45.68 58.10
CA GLU A 15 -16.25 46.26 59.33
C GLU A 15 -16.54 47.76 59.10
N PRO A 16 -17.62 48.31 59.67
CA PRO A 16 -17.85 49.74 59.63
C PRO A 16 -16.85 50.42 60.57
N ASP A 17 -15.84 51.05 59.99
CA ASP A 17 -14.93 51.91 60.75
C ASP A 17 -15.75 52.95 61.51
N GLN A 18 -15.54 52.97 62.83
CA GLN A 18 -16.17 53.89 63.75
C GLN A 18 -15.88 55.32 63.31
N LEU A 19 -16.90 55.99 62.75
CA LEU A 19 -16.94 57.44 62.62
C LEU A 19 -16.97 58.05 64.03
N GLN A 20 -15.79 58.34 64.57
CA GLN A 20 -15.62 59.36 65.59
C GLN A 20 -16.09 60.68 64.99
N THR A 21 -17.24 61.18 65.44
CA THR A 21 -17.69 62.54 65.19
C THR A 21 -16.90 63.50 66.10
N PRO A 22 -16.09 64.44 65.56
CA PRO A 22 -15.91 65.70 66.27
C PRO A 22 -17.15 66.55 66.00
N ASP A 23 -17.89 66.78 67.07
CA ASP A 23 -18.83 67.89 67.20
C ASP A 23 -18.07 69.20 66.92
N ASN A 24 -18.26 69.72 65.71
CA ASN A 24 -17.97 71.10 65.34
C ASN A 24 -19.03 71.52 64.33
N GLY A 25 -20.13 72.04 64.87
CA GLY A 25 -21.15 72.77 64.12
C GLY A 25 -20.53 73.97 63.40
N ALA A 26 -20.23 73.78 62.12
CA ALA A 26 -20.23 74.82 61.11
C ALA A 26 -21.04 74.25 59.96
N GLY A 27 -22.23 74.80 59.73
CA GLY A 27 -23.19 74.29 58.76
C GLY A 27 -22.52 73.99 57.44
N ILE A 28 -22.70 72.77 56.93
CA ILE A 28 -22.41 72.45 55.53
C ILE A 28 -23.20 73.50 54.75
N ASN A 29 -22.48 74.43 54.12
CA ASN A 29 -23.11 75.47 53.33
C ASN A 29 -23.97 74.76 52.28
N ALA A 30 -25.19 75.25 52.02
CA ALA A 30 -26.12 74.58 51.12
C ALA A 30 -25.48 74.22 49.76
N ASP A 31 -24.54 75.07 49.32
CA ASP A 31 -23.67 74.88 48.15
C ASP A 31 -22.82 73.60 48.18
N THR A 32 -22.20 73.25 49.31
CA THR A 32 -21.37 72.03 49.43
C THR A 32 -22.23 70.76 49.40
N GLN A 33 -23.43 70.82 49.97
CA GLN A 33 -24.39 69.72 50.02
C GLN A 33 -25.01 69.47 48.64
N GLU A 34 -25.33 70.55 47.91
CA GLU A 34 -25.79 70.51 46.53
C GLU A 34 -24.71 69.94 45.59
N ARG A 35 -23.44 70.34 45.79
CA ARG A 35 -22.31 69.83 45.01
C ARG A 35 -22.03 68.34 45.25
N LEU A 36 -22.16 67.87 46.49
CA LEU A 36 -22.06 66.45 46.83
C LEU A 36 -23.23 65.63 46.24
N TYR A 37 -24.44 66.19 46.24
CA TYR A 37 -25.61 65.58 45.62
C TYR A 37 -25.44 65.45 44.09
N LEU A 38 -24.95 66.50 43.43
CA LEU A 38 -24.60 66.50 42.01
C LEU A 38 -23.53 65.46 41.68
N LEU A 39 -22.47 65.37 42.49
CA LEU A 39 -21.43 64.35 42.33
C LEU A 39 -21.99 62.93 42.44
N ARG A 40 -22.89 62.69 43.39
CA ARG A 40 -23.55 61.39 43.56
C ARG A 40 -24.39 61.02 42.35
N LEU A 41 -25.18 61.96 41.83
CA LEU A 41 -25.94 61.79 40.58
C LEU A 41 -25.03 61.51 39.37
N MET A 42 -23.89 62.18 39.28
CA MET A 42 -22.91 61.93 38.21
C MET A 42 -22.28 60.54 38.33
N ILE A 43 -21.98 60.07 39.54
CA ILE A 43 -21.43 58.73 39.79
C ILE A 43 -22.46 57.66 39.46
N GLU A 44 -23.71 57.80 39.91
CA GLU A 44 -24.79 56.86 39.60
C GLU A 44 -25.02 56.77 38.08
N ARG A 45 -25.01 57.91 37.38
CA ARG A 45 -25.09 57.95 35.91
C ARG A 45 -23.90 57.27 35.24
N GLN A 46 -22.68 57.45 35.75
CA GLN A 46 -21.49 56.80 35.20
C GLN A 46 -21.50 55.28 35.44
N GLN A 47 -21.94 54.82 36.62
CA GLN A 47 -22.09 53.40 36.90
C GLN A 47 -23.09 52.74 35.96
N GLN A 48 -24.23 53.39 35.71
CA GLN A 48 -25.21 52.87 34.77
C GLN A 48 -24.71 52.86 33.33
N GLN A 49 -23.87 53.82 32.92
CA GLN A 49 -23.19 53.78 31.62
C GLN A 49 -22.20 52.62 31.53
N ILE A 50 -21.45 52.33 32.59
CA ILE A 50 -20.50 51.21 32.63
C ILE A 50 -21.24 49.88 32.51
N GLU A 51 -22.34 49.69 33.25
CA GLU A 51 -23.17 48.47 33.18
C GLU A 51 -23.73 48.26 31.77
N ASN A 52 -24.31 49.30 31.16
CA ASN A 52 -24.81 49.22 29.79
C ASN A 52 -23.69 48.89 28.78
N LEU A 53 -22.50 49.46 28.94
CA LEU A 53 -21.36 49.15 28.08
C LEU A 53 -20.87 47.71 28.27
N GLN A 54 -20.87 47.18 29.50
CA GLN A 54 -20.51 45.79 29.78
C GLN A 54 -21.52 44.81 29.16
N GLU A 55 -22.81 45.13 29.19
CA GLU A 55 -23.86 44.33 28.55
C GLU A 55 -23.66 44.29 27.03
N VAL A 56 -23.42 45.46 26.40
CA VAL A 56 -23.16 45.56 24.95
C VAL A 56 -21.91 44.77 24.55
N VAL A 57 -20.81 44.90 25.31
CA VAL A 57 -19.56 44.16 25.04
C VAL A 57 -19.78 42.66 25.17
N SER A 58 -20.52 42.21 26.18
CA SER A 58 -20.83 40.79 26.38
C SER A 58 -21.71 40.23 25.26
N GLY A 59 -22.69 41.01 24.79
CA GLY A 59 -23.51 40.65 23.63
C GLY A 59 -22.70 40.49 22.35
N LEU A 60 -21.80 41.44 22.05
CA LEU A 60 -20.91 41.38 20.89
C LEU A 60 -19.94 40.20 20.95
N GLN A 61 -19.41 39.89 22.14
CA GLN A 61 -18.54 38.71 22.33
C GLN A 61 -19.29 37.41 22.09
N LEU A 62 -20.53 37.31 22.58
CA LEU A 62 -21.38 36.13 22.36
C LEU A 62 -21.71 35.94 20.88
N GLU A 63 -22.07 37.02 20.17
CA GLU A 63 -22.36 36.98 18.73
C GLU A 63 -21.12 36.57 17.92
N THR A 64 -19.95 37.11 18.26
CA THR A 64 -18.68 36.72 17.64
C THR A 64 -18.37 35.24 17.87
N LEU A 65 -18.59 34.73 19.07
CA LEU A 65 -18.36 33.32 19.41
C LEU A 65 -19.32 32.40 18.66
N GLN A 66 -20.60 32.78 18.55
CA GLN A 66 -21.60 32.03 17.79
C GLN A 66 -21.26 31.97 16.29
N TYR A 67 -20.78 33.08 15.72
CA TYR A 67 -20.31 33.12 14.35
C TYR A 67 -19.13 32.16 14.14
N ARG A 68 -18.09 32.25 15.00
CA ARG A 68 -16.92 31.34 14.95
C ARG A 68 -17.30 29.87 15.10
N PHE A 69 -18.26 29.56 15.98
CA PHE A 69 -18.73 28.18 16.16
C PHE A 69 -19.48 27.67 14.93
N SER A 70 -20.21 28.55 14.24
CA SER A 70 -20.89 28.22 12.99
C SER A 70 -19.90 27.95 11.86
N GLU A 71 -18.87 28.79 11.71
CA GLU A 71 -17.77 28.56 10.74
C GLU A 71 -17.06 27.22 11.01
N LEU A 72 -16.74 26.93 12.28
CA LEU A 72 -16.08 25.68 12.65
C LEU A 72 -16.97 24.47 12.37
N LYS A 73 -18.28 24.57 12.62
CA LYS A 73 -19.24 23.51 12.37
C LYS A 73 -19.35 23.20 10.87
N GLU A 74 -19.39 24.23 10.03
CA GLU A 74 -19.43 24.11 8.57
C GLU A 74 -18.12 23.48 8.04
N ALA A 75 -16.96 24.00 8.45
CA ALA A 75 -15.67 23.43 8.09
C ALA A 75 -15.54 21.95 8.54
N ASN A 76 -16.06 21.62 9.72
CA ASN A 76 -16.08 20.25 10.20
C ASN A 76 -17.03 19.35 9.40
N SER A 77 -18.19 19.85 8.96
CA SER A 77 -19.07 19.08 8.07
C SER A 77 -18.44 18.82 6.71
N ASP A 78 -17.71 19.79 6.16
CA ASP A 78 -17.00 19.62 4.88
C ASP A 78 -15.89 18.57 5.01
N ASN A 79 -15.15 18.58 6.12
CA ASN A 79 -14.13 17.57 6.41
C ASN A 79 -14.73 16.17 6.57
N ILE A 80 -15.89 16.04 7.25
CA ILE A 80 -16.58 14.76 7.37
C ILE A 80 -17.07 14.27 6.00
N ALA A 81 -17.61 15.16 5.17
CA ALA A 81 -18.05 14.81 3.82
C ALA A 81 -16.87 14.34 2.94
N LEU A 82 -15.74 15.04 3.02
CA LEU A 82 -14.50 14.65 2.34
C LEU A 82 -13.99 13.29 2.82
N TYR A 83 -14.00 13.04 4.13
CA TYR A 83 -13.57 11.75 4.69
C TYR A 83 -14.44 10.60 4.16
N ILE A 84 -15.76 10.76 4.16
CA ILE A 84 -16.70 9.76 3.65
C ILE A 84 -16.50 9.52 2.14
N ASP A 85 -16.19 10.57 1.36
CA ASP A 85 -15.87 10.43 -0.07
C ASP A 85 -14.57 9.65 -0.28
N LEU A 86 -13.52 9.99 0.46
CA LEU A 86 -12.23 9.29 0.38
C LEU A 86 -12.35 7.82 0.77
N GLU A 87 -13.04 7.51 1.87
CA GLU A 87 -13.27 6.14 2.32
C GLU A 87 -14.01 5.32 1.26
N ARG A 88 -15.02 5.92 0.62
CA ARG A 88 -15.75 5.28 -0.49
C ARG A 88 -14.83 5.00 -1.67
N ARG A 89 -13.98 5.95 -2.06
CA ARG A 89 -13.04 5.80 -3.18
C ARG A 89 -12.00 4.73 -2.91
N ILE A 90 -11.52 4.61 -1.66
CA ILE A 90 -10.61 3.54 -1.26
C ILE A 90 -11.30 2.18 -1.43
N VAL A 91 -12.53 2.02 -0.92
CA VAL A 91 -13.28 0.76 -1.08
C VAL A 91 -13.55 0.42 -2.54
N GLU A 92 -13.86 1.43 -3.37
CA GLU A 92 -14.08 1.23 -4.80
C GLU A 92 -12.78 0.82 -5.52
N GLN A 93 -11.66 1.46 -5.22
CA GLN A 93 -10.35 1.09 -5.74
C GLN A 93 -9.91 -0.31 -5.30
N ASP A 94 -10.10 -0.67 -4.04
CA ASP A 94 -9.79 -2.01 -3.53
C ASP A 94 -10.61 -3.07 -4.27
N ARG A 95 -11.88 -2.78 -4.55
CA ARG A 95 -12.75 -3.66 -5.35
C ARG A 95 -12.26 -3.79 -6.79
N GLU A 96 -11.88 -2.69 -7.42
CA GLU A 96 -11.34 -2.70 -8.78
C GLU A 96 -10.05 -3.53 -8.86
N ILE A 97 -9.10 -3.30 -7.94
CA ILE A 97 -7.84 -4.04 -7.85
C ILE A 97 -8.11 -5.54 -7.65
N SER A 98 -8.99 -5.88 -6.70
CA SER A 98 -9.35 -7.28 -6.42
C SER A 98 -9.95 -7.96 -7.66
N SER A 99 -10.85 -7.26 -8.38
CA SER A 99 -11.48 -7.80 -9.58
C SER A 99 -10.50 -7.96 -10.75
N ALA A 100 -9.54 -7.04 -10.89
CA ALA A 100 -8.50 -7.11 -11.90
C ALA A 100 -7.53 -8.27 -11.63
N TYR A 101 -7.18 -8.49 -10.37
CA TYR A 101 -6.35 -9.61 -9.95
C TYR A 101 -7.07 -10.96 -10.14
N GLU A 102 -8.35 -11.05 -9.80
CA GLU A 102 -9.17 -12.23 -10.09
C GLU A 102 -9.21 -12.55 -11.58
N LEU A 103 -9.39 -11.53 -12.43
CA LEU A 103 -9.36 -11.68 -13.88
C LEU A 103 -7.99 -12.19 -14.37
N GLN A 104 -6.90 -11.73 -13.76
CA GLN A 104 -5.54 -12.20 -14.04
C GLN A 104 -5.36 -13.67 -13.69
N LEU A 105 -5.84 -14.11 -12.52
CA LEU A 105 -5.80 -15.52 -12.12
C LEU A 105 -6.61 -16.41 -13.07
N LEU A 106 -7.80 -15.96 -13.47
CA LEU A 106 -8.64 -16.67 -14.45
C LEU A 106 -7.95 -16.77 -15.82
N GLN A 107 -7.26 -15.71 -16.26
CA GLN A 107 -6.49 -15.73 -17.50
C GLN A 107 -5.34 -16.74 -17.43
N ARG A 108 -4.56 -16.72 -16.34
CA ARG A 108 -3.47 -17.69 -16.12
C ARG A 108 -3.98 -19.13 -16.08
N ALA A 109 -5.08 -19.38 -15.36
CA ALA A 109 -5.74 -20.67 -15.35
C ALA A 109 -6.16 -21.13 -16.75
N SER A 110 -6.76 -20.24 -17.55
CA SER A 110 -7.13 -20.55 -18.93
C SER A 110 -5.92 -20.87 -19.81
N GLU A 111 -4.77 -20.22 -19.60
CA GLU A 111 -3.54 -20.55 -20.30
C GLU A 111 -3.06 -21.96 -19.93
N LEU A 112 -3.00 -22.28 -18.63
CA LEU A 112 -2.60 -23.60 -18.14
C LEU A 112 -3.53 -24.70 -18.66
N ASP A 113 -4.84 -24.47 -18.68
CA ASP A 113 -5.82 -25.38 -19.26
C ASP A 113 -5.49 -25.73 -20.72
N THR A 114 -5.09 -24.74 -21.53
CA THR A 114 -4.68 -24.97 -22.92
C THR A 114 -3.39 -25.78 -23.06
N TYR A 115 -2.48 -25.72 -22.09
CA TYR A 115 -1.29 -26.57 -22.03
C TYR A 115 -1.63 -28.01 -21.61
N GLY A 116 -2.62 -28.19 -20.73
CA GLY A 116 -3.07 -29.50 -20.22
C GLY A 116 -3.85 -30.36 -21.23
N ASP A 117 -4.46 -29.74 -22.25
CA ASP A 117 -5.23 -30.43 -23.30
C ASP A 117 -4.31 -31.18 -24.30
N GLN A 118 -3.95 -32.41 -23.96
CA GLN A 118 -3.11 -33.29 -24.79
C GLN A 118 -3.71 -33.64 -26.16
N ASN A 119 -5.02 -33.49 -26.37
CA ASN A 119 -5.61 -33.74 -27.69
C ASN A 119 -5.16 -32.72 -28.75
N ARG A 120 -4.62 -31.57 -28.32
CA ARG A 120 -3.99 -30.58 -29.22
C ARG A 120 -2.54 -30.91 -29.58
N LEU A 121 -1.85 -31.78 -28.84
CA LEU A 121 -0.44 -32.11 -29.08
C LEU A 121 -0.20 -32.87 -30.39
N PHE A 122 -1.24 -33.56 -30.91
CA PHE A 122 -1.18 -34.37 -32.14
C PHE A 122 -1.98 -33.79 -33.31
N SER A 123 -2.61 -32.61 -33.15
CA SER A 123 -3.42 -32.00 -34.20
C SER A 123 -2.59 -31.01 -35.06
N PRO A 124 -2.80 -30.93 -36.39
CA PRO A 124 -2.19 -29.92 -37.27
C PRO A 124 -2.42 -28.46 -36.82
N SER A 125 -3.35 -28.25 -35.89
CA SER A 125 -3.59 -27.01 -35.17
C SER A 125 -2.56 -26.70 -34.08
N ARG A 126 -1.38 -27.36 -34.04
CA ARG A 126 -0.17 -26.84 -33.36
C ARG A 126 0.09 -25.37 -33.67
N LYS A 127 -0.28 -24.93 -34.89
CA LYS A 127 -0.29 -23.52 -35.28
C LYS A 127 -1.06 -22.64 -34.29
N LEU A 128 -2.17 -23.07 -33.68
CA LEU A 128 -2.94 -22.24 -32.76
C LEU A 128 -2.19 -21.94 -31.45
N ILE A 129 -1.50 -22.92 -30.85
CA ILE A 129 -0.65 -22.66 -29.67
C ILE A 129 0.60 -21.87 -30.08
N ASP A 130 1.16 -22.17 -31.27
CA ASP A 130 2.31 -21.45 -31.83
C ASP A 130 1.97 -20.02 -32.31
N THR A 131 0.69 -19.68 -32.52
CA THR A 131 0.21 -18.35 -32.92
C THR A 131 -0.63 -17.67 -31.85
N TYR A 132 -0.86 -18.27 -30.68
CA TYR A 132 -1.59 -17.61 -29.61
C TYR A 132 -0.67 -16.52 -29.05
N PRO A 133 -0.92 -15.23 -29.31
CA PRO A 133 -0.06 -14.14 -28.86
C PRO A 133 -0.15 -13.93 -27.33
N VAL A 134 -0.88 -14.81 -26.64
CA VAL A 134 -1.32 -14.67 -25.25
C VAL A 134 -0.54 -15.63 -24.32
N ALA A 135 0.42 -16.41 -24.82
CA ALA A 135 1.33 -17.11 -23.93
C ALA A 135 2.25 -16.07 -23.27
N HIS A 136 1.85 -15.58 -22.09
CA HIS A 136 2.67 -14.67 -21.30
C HIS A 136 3.94 -15.38 -20.84
N LYS A 137 4.94 -14.59 -20.43
CA LYS A 137 6.13 -15.13 -19.75
C LYS A 137 5.70 -15.99 -18.56
N ALA A 138 6.45 -17.05 -18.34
CA ALA A 138 6.29 -17.91 -17.18
C ALA A 138 6.38 -17.09 -15.89
N ASP A 139 5.49 -17.40 -14.97
CA ASP A 139 5.42 -16.82 -13.64
C ASP A 139 4.87 -17.89 -12.71
N ILE A 140 5.77 -18.71 -12.16
CA ILE A 140 5.40 -19.91 -11.41
C ILE A 140 4.58 -19.58 -10.16
N LYS A 141 4.83 -18.43 -9.51
CA LYS A 141 4.10 -18.04 -8.31
C LYS A 141 2.65 -17.69 -8.66
N LEU A 142 2.47 -16.83 -9.66
CA LEU A 142 1.13 -16.43 -10.10
C LEU A 142 0.37 -17.61 -10.76
N ASP A 143 1.06 -18.48 -11.49
CA ASP A 143 0.48 -19.68 -12.07
C ASP A 143 0.05 -20.67 -10.97
N MET A 144 0.82 -20.79 -9.88
CA MET A 144 0.43 -21.61 -8.74
C MET A 144 -0.76 -21.00 -7.99
N GLU A 145 -0.80 -19.67 -7.80
CA GLU A 145 -1.96 -18.96 -7.25
C GLU A 145 -3.21 -19.21 -8.11
N ALA A 146 -3.08 -19.23 -9.44
CA ALA A 146 -4.18 -19.54 -10.33
C ALA A 146 -4.67 -21.00 -10.19
N VAL A 147 -3.76 -21.96 -10.00
CA VAL A 147 -4.12 -23.36 -9.70
C VAL A 147 -4.92 -23.44 -8.40
N THR A 148 -4.43 -22.83 -7.32
CA THR A 148 -5.12 -22.80 -6.01
C THR A 148 -6.46 -22.08 -6.10
N TYR A 149 -6.55 -20.98 -6.86
CA TYR A 149 -7.81 -20.28 -7.08
C TYR A 149 -8.84 -21.18 -7.78
N VAL A 150 -8.46 -21.88 -8.85
CA VAL A 150 -9.36 -22.81 -9.55
C VAL A 150 -9.79 -23.98 -8.66
N GLU A 151 -8.89 -24.50 -7.81
CA GLU A 151 -9.21 -25.58 -6.87
C GLU A 151 -10.38 -25.20 -5.94
N GLY A 152 -10.41 -23.94 -5.47
CA GLY A 152 -11.49 -23.43 -4.62
C GLY A 152 -12.79 -23.08 -5.34
N HIS A 153 -12.76 -22.81 -6.66
CA HIS A 153 -13.89 -22.21 -7.38
C HIS A 153 -14.47 -23.09 -8.51
N ASN A 154 -13.67 -23.94 -9.14
CA ASN A 154 -14.09 -24.75 -10.29
C ASN A 154 -13.45 -26.16 -10.28
N PRO A 155 -14.08 -27.13 -9.57
CA PRO A 155 -13.54 -28.48 -9.42
C PRO A 155 -13.54 -29.32 -10.71
N HIS A 156 -14.23 -28.87 -11.77
CA HIS A 156 -14.24 -29.56 -13.06
C HIS A 156 -13.00 -29.25 -13.90
N LEU A 157 -12.36 -28.09 -13.66
CA LEU A 157 -11.24 -27.59 -14.44
C LEU A 157 -9.88 -27.90 -13.79
N ILE A 158 -9.85 -28.10 -12.47
CA ILE A 158 -8.62 -28.24 -11.69
C ILE A 158 -7.65 -29.29 -12.25
N ALA A 159 -8.15 -30.47 -12.64
CA ALA A 159 -7.28 -31.54 -13.15
C ALA A 159 -6.53 -31.14 -14.45
N GLN A 160 -7.15 -30.34 -15.32
CA GLN A 160 -6.52 -29.88 -16.56
C GLN A 160 -5.52 -28.75 -16.29
N VAL A 161 -5.88 -27.82 -15.41
CA VAL A 161 -5.04 -26.70 -15.00
C VAL A 161 -3.79 -27.17 -14.25
N THR A 162 -3.94 -28.09 -13.29
CA THR A 162 -2.82 -28.75 -12.60
C THR A 162 -1.90 -29.43 -13.60
N ARG A 163 -2.45 -30.20 -14.54
CA ARG A 163 -1.64 -30.85 -15.58
C ARG A 163 -0.90 -29.83 -16.46
N GLY A 164 -1.55 -28.72 -16.80
CA GLY A 164 -0.96 -27.61 -17.54
C GLY A 164 0.25 -27.01 -16.82
N PHE A 165 0.11 -26.78 -15.51
CA PHE A 165 1.21 -26.33 -14.64
C PHE A 165 2.37 -27.33 -14.68
N GLU A 166 2.09 -28.61 -14.48
CA GLU A 166 3.11 -29.64 -14.43
C GLU A 166 3.89 -29.78 -15.75
N LEU A 167 3.19 -29.65 -16.88
CA LEU A 167 3.81 -29.65 -18.20
C LEU A 167 4.64 -28.39 -18.45
N ARG A 168 4.14 -27.22 -18.03
CA ARG A 168 4.82 -25.93 -18.23
C ARG A 168 6.13 -25.84 -17.45
N TYR A 169 6.15 -26.32 -16.22
CA TYR A 169 7.33 -26.21 -15.34
C TYR A 169 8.15 -27.49 -15.22
N SER A 170 7.71 -28.59 -15.85
CA SER A 170 8.32 -29.92 -15.70
C SER A 170 8.49 -30.32 -14.23
N MET A 171 7.49 -30.00 -13.41
CA MET A 171 7.52 -30.15 -11.95
C MET A 171 6.11 -30.46 -11.45
N LEU A 172 5.97 -31.37 -10.50
CA LEU A 172 4.67 -31.65 -9.87
C LEU A 172 4.20 -30.46 -9.02
N VAL A 173 2.89 -30.26 -8.90
CA VAL A 173 2.37 -29.27 -7.94
C VAL A 173 2.80 -29.59 -6.51
N THR A 174 2.95 -30.87 -6.17
CA THR A 174 3.44 -31.29 -4.86
C THR A 174 4.89 -30.86 -4.60
N ASP A 175 5.75 -30.94 -5.62
CA ASP A 175 7.14 -30.47 -5.53
C ASP A 175 7.21 -28.97 -5.22
N TYR A 176 6.26 -28.18 -5.74
CA TYR A 176 6.20 -26.73 -5.48
C TYR A 176 6.14 -26.46 -3.97
N TYR A 177 5.30 -27.20 -3.25
CA TYR A 177 5.15 -27.08 -1.81
C TYR A 177 6.26 -27.80 -1.04
N GLU A 178 6.65 -29.00 -1.45
CA GLU A 178 7.68 -29.81 -0.77
C GLU A 178 9.04 -29.10 -0.73
N PHE A 179 9.39 -28.37 -1.78
CA PHE A 179 10.64 -27.62 -1.86
C PHE A 179 10.48 -26.13 -1.54
N GLU A 180 9.34 -25.73 -0.95
CA GLU A 180 9.06 -24.37 -0.48
C GLU A 180 9.32 -23.28 -1.54
N PHE A 181 8.87 -23.50 -2.78
CA PHE A 181 9.06 -22.53 -3.86
C PHE A 181 8.26 -21.23 -3.67
N SER A 182 7.28 -21.19 -2.76
CA SER A 182 6.62 -19.95 -2.31
C SER A 182 7.63 -18.93 -1.78
N ASP A 183 8.61 -19.42 -1.01
CA ASP A 183 9.56 -18.62 -0.24
C ASP A 183 10.97 -18.63 -0.86
N ALA A 184 11.10 -19.18 -2.07
CA ALA A 184 12.37 -19.22 -2.77
C ALA A 184 12.86 -17.81 -3.15
N PRO A 185 14.18 -17.56 -3.09
CA PRO A 185 14.78 -16.32 -3.57
C PRO A 185 14.45 -16.04 -5.04
N ASP A 186 14.38 -14.76 -5.41
CA ASP A 186 14.03 -14.33 -6.76
C ASP A 186 14.88 -15.02 -7.84
N ALA A 187 16.18 -15.21 -7.60
CA ALA A 187 17.06 -15.93 -8.53
C ALA A 187 16.63 -17.38 -8.86
N VAL A 188 16.02 -18.08 -7.89
CA VAL A 188 15.50 -19.45 -8.09
C VAL A 188 14.21 -19.40 -8.90
N ILE A 189 13.35 -18.42 -8.60
CA ILE A 189 12.09 -18.19 -9.31
C ILE A 189 12.33 -17.77 -10.75
N ASP A 190 13.27 -16.86 -10.97
CA ASP A 190 13.71 -16.43 -12.29
C ASP A 190 14.32 -17.59 -13.08
N ALA A 191 15.13 -18.44 -12.44
CA ALA A 191 15.66 -19.64 -13.10
C ALA A 191 14.53 -20.60 -13.53
N LEU A 192 13.50 -20.80 -12.69
CA LEU A 192 12.32 -21.61 -13.05
C LEU A 192 11.54 -21.03 -14.22
N ASN A 193 11.20 -19.74 -14.12
CA ASN A 193 10.44 -19.03 -15.14
C ASN A 193 11.21 -19.00 -16.45
N LYS A 194 12.51 -18.69 -16.41
CA LYS A 194 13.38 -18.63 -17.58
C LYS A 194 13.55 -20.00 -18.23
N LYS A 195 13.73 -21.06 -17.44
CA LYS A 195 13.77 -22.44 -17.96
C LYS A 195 12.47 -22.75 -18.71
N SER A 196 11.32 -22.52 -18.06
CA SER A 196 10.01 -22.77 -18.67
C SER A 196 9.83 -21.98 -19.96
N ASP A 197 10.22 -20.71 -19.99
CA ASP A 197 10.17 -19.87 -21.18
C ASP A 197 11.04 -20.41 -22.32
N LEU A 198 12.29 -20.79 -22.04
CA LEU A 198 13.22 -21.35 -23.04
C LEU A 198 12.69 -22.66 -23.63
N GLU A 199 12.07 -23.51 -22.81
CA GLU A 199 11.52 -24.80 -23.22
C GLU A 199 10.22 -24.66 -24.02
N ASN A 200 9.33 -23.75 -23.60
CA ASN A 200 7.94 -23.75 -24.03
C ASN A 200 7.52 -22.58 -24.93
N LEU A 201 8.17 -21.41 -24.84
CA LEU A 201 7.75 -20.27 -25.65
C LEU A 201 8.14 -20.45 -27.13
N PRO A 202 7.22 -20.19 -28.08
CA PRO A 202 7.49 -20.36 -29.51
C PRO A 202 8.74 -19.63 -30.01
N ARG A 203 9.06 -18.45 -29.45
CA ARG A 203 10.22 -17.64 -29.84
C ARG A 203 11.56 -18.34 -29.59
N TYR A 204 11.64 -19.23 -28.59
CA TYR A 204 12.86 -19.98 -28.26
C TYR A 204 12.88 -21.40 -28.84
N ARG A 205 11.84 -21.82 -29.59
CA ARG A 205 11.76 -23.19 -30.17
C ARG A 205 12.63 -23.36 -31.42
N LYS A 206 12.96 -22.28 -32.14
CA LYS A 206 13.78 -22.29 -33.36
C LYS A 206 14.91 -21.28 -33.26
N PHE A 207 15.62 -21.30 -32.14
CA PHE A 207 16.78 -20.42 -31.98
C PHE A 207 17.91 -20.89 -32.89
N VAL A 208 18.61 -19.95 -33.53
CA VAL A 208 19.73 -20.26 -34.43
C VAL A 208 20.91 -20.85 -33.64
N ASP A 209 21.01 -20.52 -32.35
CA ASP A 209 22.00 -21.07 -31.42
C ASP A 209 21.34 -21.98 -30.37
N GLU A 210 21.06 -23.22 -30.77
CA GLU A 210 20.55 -24.26 -29.85
C GLU A 210 21.56 -24.59 -28.73
N GLU A 211 22.85 -24.42 -28.97
CA GLU A 211 23.88 -24.71 -27.96
C GLU A 211 23.84 -23.70 -26.81
N TRP A 212 23.63 -22.41 -27.12
CA TRP A 212 23.37 -21.38 -26.11
C TRP A 212 22.12 -21.70 -25.30
N LYS A 213 21.02 -22.05 -25.97
CA LYS A 213 19.75 -22.39 -25.30
C LYS A 213 19.92 -23.55 -24.33
N LEU A 214 20.56 -24.64 -24.75
CA LEU A 214 20.82 -25.81 -23.91
C LEU A 214 21.72 -25.45 -22.71
N ARG A 215 22.73 -24.60 -22.90
CA ARG A 215 23.58 -24.09 -21.82
C ARG A 215 22.78 -23.26 -20.81
N ALA A 216 21.93 -22.35 -21.28
CA ALA A 216 21.08 -21.54 -20.41
C ALA A 216 20.10 -22.40 -19.60
N ILE A 217 19.47 -23.40 -20.22
CA ILE A 217 18.62 -24.38 -19.52
C ILE A 217 19.42 -25.13 -18.45
N ALA A 218 20.63 -25.60 -18.77
CA ALA A 218 21.47 -26.32 -17.81
C ALA A 218 21.88 -25.47 -16.60
N ILE A 219 22.14 -24.17 -16.79
CA ILE A 219 22.41 -23.23 -15.70
C ILE A 219 21.16 -23.09 -14.81
N CYS A 220 20.00 -22.84 -15.41
CA CYS A 220 18.74 -22.72 -14.67
C CYS A 220 18.45 -23.99 -13.85
N GLU A 221 18.63 -25.16 -14.46
CA GLU A 221 18.47 -26.44 -13.76
C GLU A 221 19.45 -26.62 -12.60
N SER A 222 20.69 -26.11 -12.71
CA SER A 222 21.66 -26.18 -11.63
C SER A 222 21.19 -25.36 -10.42
N VAL A 223 20.69 -24.15 -10.65
CA VAL A 223 20.12 -23.28 -9.59
C VAL A 223 18.93 -23.96 -8.92
N ILE A 224 17.99 -24.48 -9.73
CA ILE A 224 16.80 -25.18 -9.23
C ILE A 224 17.19 -26.42 -8.42
N ARG A 225 18.16 -27.22 -8.90
CA ARG A 225 18.64 -28.41 -8.19
C ARG A 225 19.30 -28.06 -6.85
N GLN A 226 20.06 -26.98 -6.79
CA GLN A 226 20.67 -26.51 -5.54
C GLN A 226 19.61 -26.11 -4.51
N TRP A 227 18.55 -25.41 -4.94
CA TRP A 227 17.43 -25.06 -4.09
C TRP A 227 16.70 -26.31 -3.57
N LYS A 228 16.31 -27.22 -4.48
CA LYS A 228 15.68 -28.48 -4.09
C LYS A 228 16.55 -29.26 -3.09
N ALA A 229 17.86 -29.35 -3.32
CA ALA A 229 18.79 -30.04 -2.43
C ALA A 229 18.93 -29.37 -1.05
N PHE A 230 18.80 -28.05 -0.98
CA PHE A 230 18.80 -27.31 0.29
C PHE A 230 17.55 -27.60 1.12
N ASN A 231 16.37 -27.68 0.49
CA ASN A 231 15.10 -27.96 1.15
C ASN A 231 14.76 -29.45 1.27
N THR A 232 15.54 -30.33 0.65
CA THR A 232 15.38 -31.77 0.85
C THR A 232 15.77 -32.09 2.30
N PRO A 233 14.87 -32.63 3.13
CA PRO A 233 15.20 -32.94 4.52
C PRO A 233 16.34 -33.97 4.57
N SER A 234 17.53 -33.53 4.98
CA SER A 234 18.66 -34.42 5.18
C SER A 234 18.42 -35.27 6.43
N VAL A 235 18.42 -36.59 6.29
CA VAL A 235 18.39 -37.51 7.44
C VAL A 235 19.67 -37.41 8.30
N ASP A 236 20.73 -36.75 7.82
CA ASP A 236 22.00 -36.61 8.53
C ASP A 236 22.22 -35.19 9.09
N SER A 237 21.67 -34.96 10.28
CA SER A 237 22.05 -33.86 11.17
C SER A 237 23.47 -34.07 11.70
N SER A 238 24.49 -33.69 10.92
CA SER A 238 25.80 -33.32 11.45
C SER A 238 26.63 -32.55 10.41
N GLY A 239 26.74 -31.22 10.56
CA GLY A 239 27.74 -30.44 9.84
C GLY A 239 27.28 -29.16 9.14
N PHE A 240 26.21 -28.50 9.60
CA PHE A 240 25.86 -27.17 9.09
C PHE A 240 26.95 -26.15 9.47
N SER A 241 27.58 -25.51 8.47
CA SER A 241 28.53 -24.41 8.65
C SER A 241 28.09 -23.22 7.82
N ILE A 242 27.75 -22.12 8.50
CA ILE A 242 27.26 -20.86 7.91
C ILE A 242 28.24 -20.32 6.85
N ALA A 243 29.54 -20.47 7.07
CA ALA A 243 30.57 -20.06 6.11
C ALA A 243 30.55 -20.84 4.78
N ALA A 244 29.96 -22.03 4.74
CA ALA A 244 29.79 -22.80 3.51
C ALA A 244 28.53 -22.38 2.74
N ALA A 245 27.51 -21.86 3.43
CA ALA A 245 26.31 -21.30 2.81
C ALA A 245 26.62 -19.94 2.18
N ASP A 246 27.35 -19.07 2.88
CA ASP A 246 27.72 -17.73 2.36
C ASP A 246 28.58 -17.82 1.10
N ARG A 247 29.54 -18.75 1.05
CA ARG A 247 30.39 -18.98 -0.15
C ARG A 247 29.66 -19.61 -1.34
N LYS A 248 28.48 -20.20 -1.11
CA LYS A 248 27.62 -20.69 -2.20
C LYS A 248 26.73 -19.55 -2.70
N MET A 249 26.20 -18.73 -1.81
CA MET A 249 25.43 -17.54 -2.14
C MET A 249 26.25 -16.54 -2.98
N GLU A 250 27.51 -16.30 -2.59
CA GLU A 250 28.43 -15.42 -3.32
C GLU A 250 28.69 -15.92 -4.75
N ARG A 251 28.88 -17.24 -4.93
CA ARG A 251 29.03 -17.84 -6.25
C ARG A 251 27.78 -17.78 -7.12
N VAL A 252 26.60 -17.84 -6.51
CA VAL A 252 25.33 -17.69 -7.24
C VAL A 252 25.19 -16.24 -7.73
N ASN A 253 25.55 -15.26 -6.90
CA ASN A 253 25.53 -13.85 -7.29
C ASN A 253 26.53 -13.56 -8.43
N ASP A 254 27.76 -14.08 -8.35
CA ASP A 254 28.76 -13.92 -9.42
C ASP A 254 28.29 -14.51 -10.75
N MET A 255 27.58 -15.65 -10.72
CA MET A 255 27.04 -16.28 -11.92
C MET A 255 25.87 -15.50 -12.54
N ILE A 256 25.06 -14.82 -11.71
CA ILE A 256 23.97 -13.96 -12.17
C ILE A 256 24.54 -12.70 -12.85
N GLU A 257 25.58 -12.10 -12.28
CA GLU A 257 26.24 -10.91 -12.84
C GLU A 257 26.88 -11.21 -14.20
N ILE A 258 27.41 -12.41 -14.42
CA ILE A 258 27.91 -12.86 -15.74
C ILE A 258 26.74 -12.97 -16.75
N LEU A 259 25.59 -13.49 -16.32
CA LEU A 259 24.41 -13.64 -17.17
C LEU A 259 23.88 -12.27 -17.63
N ASP A 260 23.81 -11.30 -16.73
CA ASP A 260 23.33 -9.94 -17.04
C ASP A 260 24.28 -9.17 -17.97
N ASN A 261 25.59 -9.34 -17.80
CA ASN A 261 26.60 -8.72 -18.66
C ASN A 261 26.62 -9.31 -20.09
N GLU A 262 26.41 -10.61 -20.24
CA GLU A 262 26.32 -11.25 -21.57
C GLU A 262 25.03 -10.86 -22.31
N ILE A 263 23.92 -10.63 -21.57
CA ILE A 263 22.66 -10.15 -22.15
C ILE A 263 22.83 -8.73 -22.71
N GLN A 264 23.55 -7.84 -22.02
CA GLN A 264 23.79 -6.47 -22.50
C GLN A 264 24.83 -6.38 -23.64
N GLY A 265 25.83 -7.27 -23.67
CA GLY A 265 26.84 -7.31 -24.73
C GLY A 265 26.33 -7.75 -26.11
N SER A 266 25.15 -8.38 -26.19
CA SER A 266 24.54 -8.82 -27.45
C SER A 266 23.63 -7.76 -28.11
N SER A 267 23.45 -6.60 -27.48
CA SER A 267 22.53 -5.54 -27.93
C SER A 267 23.17 -4.46 -28.80
N SER A 268 24.47 -4.52 -29.11
CA SER A 268 25.19 -3.40 -29.75
C SER A 268 25.54 -3.56 -31.23
N ASP A 269 25.15 -4.64 -31.90
CA ASP A 269 25.46 -4.85 -33.33
C ASP A 269 24.20 -5.19 -34.13
N ASP A 270 23.35 -4.18 -34.37
CA ASP A 270 22.37 -4.20 -35.47
C ASP A 270 22.02 -2.75 -35.88
N SER A 271 23.05 -1.97 -36.21
CA SER A 271 22.90 -0.76 -37.01
C SER A 271 23.58 -0.97 -38.35
N GLU A 272 22.84 -1.54 -39.31
CA GLU A 272 22.85 -1.19 -40.74
C GLU A 272 22.13 -2.28 -41.54
N PHE A 273 20.85 -2.07 -41.84
CA PHE A 273 20.30 -2.36 -43.17
C PHE A 273 19.07 -1.46 -43.37
N SER A 274 19.36 -0.23 -43.77
CA SER A 274 18.47 0.54 -44.62
C SER A 274 18.38 -0.20 -45.95
N ASP A 275 17.19 -0.66 -46.33
CA ASP A 275 16.73 -0.42 -47.69
C ASP A 275 15.21 -0.44 -47.79
N GLY A 276 14.69 0.68 -48.24
CA GLY A 276 13.29 0.87 -48.54
C GLY A 276 12.85 0.00 -49.70
N SER A 277 11.68 -0.58 -49.59
CA SER A 277 10.89 -0.99 -50.74
C SER A 277 9.43 -0.62 -50.50
N SER A 278 9.13 0.60 -50.96
CA SER A 278 7.81 1.01 -51.40
C SER A 278 7.32 0.05 -52.48
N ILE A 279 6.15 -0.56 -52.30
CA ILE A 279 5.32 -0.97 -53.43
C ILE A 279 3.85 -0.77 -53.06
N PHE A 280 3.17 -0.08 -53.98
CA PHE A 280 1.72 -0.02 -54.17
C PHE A 280 1.06 -1.40 -54.29
#